data_AF-A0A526P5G7-F1
#
_entry.id   AF-A0A526P5G7-F1
#
_cell.length_a   1.000
_cell.length_b   1.000
_cell.length_c   1.000
_cell.angle_alpha   90.00
_cell.angle_beta   90.00
_cell.angle_gamma   90.00
#
_symmetry.space_group_name_H-M   'P 1'
#
loop_
_entity.id
_entity.type
_entity.pdbx_description
1 polymer ?
#
loop_
_entity_poly.entity_id
_entity_poly.type
_entity_poly.pdbx_seq_one_letter_code
_entity_poly.pdbx_strand_id
1 'polypeptide(L)'
;MHCAFDLEREQFDFLEITDQSEAELIDRVPVVAGEIRIGDRAYLQAERIAKVMAQGGDVVVRAAWKNVRWLDASGKPFDLIGHLKSCREEVIETPVWLGLKKKGEPPKMRLIALRKSEAATQEARRKINKEAKAKGKQVQPETLIAAGFVILVTSLDQEEFPSGTVLKLYRMRWRIELAFKRLKSLIGLRAPPAKDPRIAKPWILAHFLIALVTEPLSQELGVSPP
;
A
#
# COMPACT_ATOMS: atom_id res chain seq x y z
N MET A 1 2.65 15.07 6.34
CA MET A 1 1.27 14.70 6.74
C MET A 1 1.10 13.23 6.50
N HIS A 2 0.65 12.51 7.52
CA HIS A 2 0.41 11.07 7.50
C HIS A 2 -1.02 10.83 7.98
N CYS A 3 -1.78 9.99 7.28
CA CYS A 3 -3.16 9.70 7.62
C CYS A 3 -3.42 8.19 7.53
N ALA A 4 -4.36 7.69 8.32
CA ALA A 4 -5.06 6.44 8.06
C ALA A 4 -6.51 6.74 7.66
N PHE A 5 -7.10 5.78 6.95
CA PHE A 5 -8.46 5.87 6.46
C PHE A 5 -9.13 4.53 6.75
N ASP A 6 -10.15 4.57 7.59
CA ASP A 6 -10.99 3.44 7.92
C ASP A 6 -11.88 3.13 6.73
N LEU A 7 -11.74 1.92 6.17
CA LEU A 7 -12.50 1.50 4.99
C LEU A 7 -13.95 1.13 5.30
N GLU A 8 -14.23 0.67 6.52
CA GLU A 8 -15.59 0.32 6.95
C GLU A 8 -16.39 1.61 7.18
N ARG A 9 -15.80 2.57 7.88
CA ARG A 9 -16.43 3.84 8.22
C ARG A 9 -16.27 4.89 7.13
N GLU A 10 -15.47 4.65 6.10
CA GLU A 10 -15.08 5.62 5.06
C GLU A 10 -14.67 7.00 5.61
N GLN A 11 -13.87 7.02 6.67
CA GLN A 11 -13.47 8.23 7.41
C GLN A 11 -11.96 8.23 7.69
N PHE A 12 -11.39 9.43 7.83
CA PHE A 12 -10.03 9.55 8.39
C PHE A 12 -10.06 9.31 9.90
N ASP A 13 -9.33 8.31 10.38
CA ASP A 13 -9.28 7.92 11.80
C ASP A 13 -7.93 8.28 12.46
N PHE A 14 -6.93 8.67 11.66
CA PHE A 14 -5.65 9.14 12.14
C PHE A 14 -5.12 10.29 11.27
N LEU A 15 -4.52 11.29 11.93
CA LEU A 15 -3.80 12.38 11.29
C LEU A 15 -2.58 12.78 12.11
N GLU A 16 -1.42 12.79 11.48
CA GLU A 16 -0.20 13.35 12.03
C GLU A 16 0.43 14.36 11.05
N ILE A 17 0.71 15.58 11.53
CA ILE A 17 1.35 16.62 10.72
C ILE A 17 2.81 16.77 11.13
N THR A 18 3.65 16.16 10.31
CA THR A 18 5.11 16.19 10.35
C THR A 18 5.69 17.10 9.27
N ASP A 19 7.01 17.31 9.31
CA ASP A 19 7.75 17.92 8.21
C ASP A 19 8.22 16.88 7.16
N GLN A 20 9.07 17.31 6.22
CA GLN A 20 9.58 16.48 5.13
C GLN A 20 10.66 15.46 5.54
N SER A 21 11.18 15.53 6.77
CA SER A 21 12.20 14.61 7.28
C SER A 21 11.60 13.29 7.76
N GLU A 22 10.30 13.29 8.03
CA GLU A 22 9.57 12.14 8.54
C GLU A 22 9.09 11.23 7.41
N ALA A 23 9.49 9.97 7.50
CA ALA A 23 9.12 8.96 6.51
C ALA A 23 7.67 8.47 6.68
N GLU A 24 7.09 7.97 5.59
CA GLU A 24 5.86 7.18 5.60
C GLU A 24 6.17 5.75 6.08
N LEU A 25 5.54 5.36 7.19
CA LEU A 25 5.85 4.11 7.89
C LEU A 25 4.54 3.40 8.19
N ILE A 26 4.47 2.11 7.88
CA ILE A 26 3.24 1.34 8.09
C ILE A 26 2.91 1.22 9.58
N ASP A 27 3.89 1.32 10.48
CA ASP A 27 3.77 1.24 11.94
C ASP A 27 3.65 2.62 12.63
N ARG A 28 3.47 3.71 11.87
CA ARG A 28 3.32 5.07 12.43
C ARG A 28 1.97 5.28 13.12
N VAL A 29 0.91 4.71 12.54
CA VAL A 29 -0.43 4.71 13.11
C VAL A 29 -0.44 3.69 14.26
N PRO A 30 -1.01 4.00 15.44
CA PRO A 30 -1.15 3.03 16.52
C PRO A 30 -1.83 1.75 16.05
N VAL A 31 -1.29 0.58 16.41
CA VAL A 31 -1.85 -0.71 15.97
C VAL A 31 -3.01 -1.10 16.86
N VAL A 32 -4.16 -1.37 16.24
CA VAL A 32 -5.31 -1.99 16.91
C VAL A 32 -5.26 -3.49 16.62
N ALA A 33 -5.26 -4.31 17.68
CA ALA A 33 -5.26 -5.76 17.51
C ALA A 33 -6.51 -6.23 16.74
N GLY A 34 -6.31 -7.10 15.74
CA GLY A 34 -7.36 -7.56 14.83
C GLY A 34 -7.62 -6.65 13.62
N GLU A 35 -6.93 -5.51 13.48
CA GLU A 35 -7.05 -4.66 12.30
C GLU A 35 -6.28 -5.22 11.10
N ILE A 36 -6.67 -4.81 9.89
CA ILE A 36 -5.95 -5.14 8.65
C ILE A 36 -5.43 -3.85 7.99
N ARG A 37 -4.12 -3.67 7.93
CA ARG A 37 -3.48 -2.52 7.26
C ARG A 37 -3.28 -2.77 5.78
N ILE A 38 -3.87 -1.92 4.95
CA ILE A 38 -3.67 -1.97 3.50
C ILE A 38 -2.64 -0.93 3.06
N GLY A 39 -1.54 -1.39 2.48
CA GLY A 39 -0.40 -0.55 2.10
C GLY A 39 -0.03 -0.63 0.63
N ASP A 40 0.40 0.49 0.06
CA ASP A 40 1.07 0.53 -1.24
C ASP A 40 2.55 0.11 -1.18
N ARG A 41 3.22 0.08 -2.34
CA ARG A 41 4.62 -0.37 -2.51
C ARG A 41 5.65 0.27 -1.58
N ALA A 42 5.39 1.51 -1.14
CA ALA A 42 6.27 2.22 -0.23
C ALA A 42 6.28 1.60 1.19
N TYR A 43 5.19 0.93 1.57
CA TYR A 43 4.99 0.34 2.89
C TYR A 43 5.54 -1.08 3.03
N LEU A 44 6.16 -1.65 1.97
CA LEU A 44 6.83 -2.94 2.05
C LEU A 44 8.17 -2.81 2.79
N GLN A 45 8.08 -2.69 4.12
CA GLN A 45 9.18 -2.50 5.04
C GLN A 45 9.15 -3.64 6.07
N ALA A 46 9.96 -4.68 5.85
CA ALA A 46 9.88 -5.95 6.58
C ALA A 46 9.93 -5.79 8.11
N GLU A 47 10.79 -4.91 8.61
CA GLU A 47 10.93 -4.64 10.05
C GLU A 47 9.67 -4.02 10.65
N ARG A 48 8.96 -3.19 9.88
CA ARG A 48 7.77 -2.48 10.35
C ARG A 48 6.53 -3.35 10.23
N ILE A 49 6.45 -4.17 9.19
CA ILE A 49 5.46 -5.24 9.07
C ILE A 49 5.56 -6.17 10.28
N ALA A 50 6.78 -6.62 10.62
CA ALA A 50 6.99 -7.47 11.80
C ALA A 50 6.50 -6.81 13.10
N LYS A 51 6.67 -5.49 13.25
CA LYS A 51 6.14 -4.75 14.41
C LYS A 51 4.61 -4.62 14.44
N VAL A 52 3.98 -4.45 13.28
CA VAL A 52 2.50 -4.42 13.18
C VAL A 52 1.96 -5.78 13.60
N MET A 53 2.53 -6.87 13.06
CA MET A 53 2.16 -8.24 13.41
C MET A 53 2.40 -8.55 14.89
N ALA A 54 3.51 -8.09 15.47
CA ALA A 54 3.81 -8.27 16.89
C ALA A 54 2.80 -7.56 17.82
N GLN A 55 2.07 -6.56 17.32
CA GLN A 55 1.01 -5.86 18.04
C GLN A 55 -0.39 -6.43 17.74
N GLY A 56 -0.47 -7.56 17.01
CA GLY A 56 -1.73 -8.23 16.68
C GLY A 56 -2.47 -7.63 15.48
N GLY A 57 -1.83 -6.76 14.69
CA GLY A 57 -2.40 -6.27 13.42
C GLY A 57 -1.94 -7.10 12.24
N ASP A 58 -2.81 -7.27 11.25
CA ASP A 58 -2.52 -7.91 9.98
C ASP A 58 -2.21 -6.89 8.88
N VAL A 59 -1.57 -7.34 7.80
CA VAL A 59 -1.21 -6.47 6.68
C VAL A 59 -1.56 -7.07 5.32
N VAL A 60 -1.95 -6.21 4.38
CA VAL A 60 -2.02 -6.48 2.95
C VAL A 60 -1.25 -5.39 2.21
N VAL A 61 -0.05 -5.69 1.76
CA VAL A 61 0.85 -4.69 1.17
C VAL A 61 1.19 -5.04 -0.27
N ARG A 62 1.07 -4.08 -1.17
CA ARG A 62 1.55 -4.26 -2.54
C ARG A 62 3.06 -4.31 -2.57
N ALA A 63 3.62 -5.29 -3.28
CA ALA A 63 5.05 -5.42 -3.42
C ALA A 63 5.56 -4.90 -4.76
N ALA A 64 6.81 -4.46 -4.74
CA ALA A 64 7.67 -4.46 -5.92
C ALA A 64 8.71 -5.56 -5.74
N TRP A 65 9.10 -6.19 -6.84
CA TRP A 65 9.94 -7.39 -6.81
C TRP A 65 11.32 -7.19 -6.15
N LYS A 66 11.80 -5.95 -6.04
CA LYS A 66 13.13 -5.61 -5.50
C LYS A 66 13.12 -4.88 -4.15
N ASN A 67 11.95 -4.63 -3.56
CA ASN A 67 11.85 -3.77 -2.38
C ASN A 67 12.26 -4.48 -1.08
N VAL A 68 12.35 -5.82 -1.10
CA VAL A 68 12.67 -6.65 0.06
C VAL A 68 13.54 -7.82 -0.38
N ARG A 69 14.30 -8.39 0.58
CA ARG A 69 14.99 -9.67 0.38
C ARG A 69 13.97 -10.80 0.54
N TRP A 70 13.56 -11.43 -0.54
CA TRP A 70 12.66 -12.57 -0.50
C TRP A 70 13.40 -13.82 -0.01
N LEU A 71 12.81 -14.52 0.94
CA LEU A 71 13.35 -15.76 1.49
C LEU A 71 12.32 -16.89 1.37
N ASP A 72 12.82 -18.12 1.28
CA ASP A 72 12.01 -19.34 1.37
C ASP A 72 11.89 -19.84 2.82
N ALA A 73 11.22 -20.98 3.01
CA ALA A 73 11.02 -21.60 4.33
C ALA A 73 12.34 -22.04 5.00
N SER A 74 13.41 -22.21 4.23
CA SER A 74 14.75 -22.56 4.73
C SER A 74 15.61 -21.32 5.03
N GLY A 75 15.09 -20.11 4.80
CA GLY A 75 15.83 -18.86 4.97
C GLY A 75 16.80 -18.54 3.82
N LYS A 76 16.71 -19.26 2.69
CA LYS A 76 17.54 -19.00 1.49
C LYS A 76 16.87 -17.96 0.57
N PRO A 77 17.65 -17.26 -0.27
CA PRO A 77 17.10 -16.33 -1.25
C PRO A 77 16.06 -17.00 -2.16
N PHE A 78 14.86 -16.43 -2.21
CA PHE A 78 13.78 -16.87 -3.08
C PHE A 78 13.79 -16.06 -4.38
N ASP A 79 13.99 -16.72 -5.52
CA ASP A 79 13.90 -16.07 -6.83
C ASP A 79 12.43 -15.84 -7.24
N LEU A 80 11.90 -14.70 -6.81
CA LEU A 80 10.54 -14.27 -7.13
C LEU A 80 10.30 -14.20 -8.64
N ILE A 81 11.27 -13.73 -9.44
CA ILE A 81 11.05 -13.53 -10.87
C ILE A 81 11.04 -14.86 -11.62
N GLY A 82 11.97 -15.76 -11.29
CA GLY A 82 11.98 -17.14 -11.79
C GLY A 82 10.67 -17.85 -11.47
N HIS A 83 10.20 -17.75 -10.23
CA HIS A 83 8.92 -18.34 -9.79
C HIS A 83 7.71 -17.81 -10.57
N LEU A 84 7.60 -16.48 -10.74
CA LEU A 84 6.51 -15.89 -11.52
C LEU A 84 6.52 -16.29 -13.00
N LYS A 85 7.69 -16.63 -13.55
CA LYS A 85 7.81 -17.13 -14.94
C LYS A 85 7.39 -18.59 -15.07
N SER A 86 7.70 -19.43 -14.08
CA SER A 86 7.41 -20.87 -14.14
C SER A 86 5.91 -21.17 -13.99
N CYS A 87 5.20 -20.36 -13.21
CA CYS A 87 3.77 -20.53 -12.99
C CYS A 87 2.95 -20.07 -14.20
N ARG A 88 1.84 -20.78 -14.47
CA ARG A 88 0.92 -20.53 -15.60
C ARG A 88 -0.46 -20.06 -15.16
N GLU A 89 -0.75 -20.22 -13.87
CA GLU A 89 -1.98 -19.83 -13.21
C GLU A 89 -2.22 -18.31 -13.31
N GLU A 90 -3.50 -17.93 -13.24
CA GLU A 90 -3.90 -16.53 -13.16
C GLU A 90 -3.52 -15.92 -11.81
N VAL A 91 -3.74 -16.66 -10.73
CA VAL A 91 -3.36 -16.29 -9.36
C VAL A 91 -2.34 -17.29 -8.86
N ILE A 92 -1.18 -16.78 -8.46
CA ILE A 92 -0.09 -17.55 -7.90
C ILE A 92 -0.03 -17.22 -6.41
N GLU A 93 -0.11 -18.25 -5.58
CA GLU A 93 -0.02 -18.11 -4.13
C GLU A 93 1.14 -18.94 -3.60
N THR A 94 2.00 -18.34 -2.78
CA THR A 94 3.22 -19.02 -2.28
C THR A 94 3.65 -18.45 -0.93
N PRO A 95 3.99 -19.29 0.06
CA PRO A 95 4.56 -18.80 1.31
C PRO A 95 5.96 -18.23 1.07
N VAL A 96 6.22 -17.04 1.61
CA VAL A 96 7.51 -16.34 1.51
C VAL A 96 7.86 -15.70 2.85
N TRP A 97 9.14 -15.45 3.07
CA TRP A 97 9.64 -14.78 4.27
C TRP A 97 10.28 -13.45 3.86
N LEU A 98 9.97 -12.39 4.59
CA LEU A 98 10.52 -11.06 4.32
C LEU A 98 11.84 -10.91 5.09
N GLY A 99 12.96 -11.00 4.39
CA GLY A 99 14.27 -10.84 4.99
C GLY A 99 14.44 -9.49 5.70
N LEU A 100 14.85 -9.53 6.96
CA LEU A 100 15.15 -8.37 7.78
C LEU A 100 16.59 -7.88 7.54
N LYS A 101 16.79 -6.56 7.62
CA LYS A 101 18.13 -5.93 7.64
C LYS A 101 18.78 -6.04 9.01
N LYS A 102 17.98 -6.01 10.07
CA LYS A 102 18.42 -6.19 11.47
C LYS A 102 18.23 -7.64 11.90
N LYS A 103 18.91 -8.04 12.98
CA LYS A 103 18.75 -9.37 13.58
C LYS A 103 17.31 -9.54 14.06
N GLY A 104 16.70 -10.67 13.72
CA GLY A 104 15.31 -11.01 14.05
C GLY A 104 14.83 -12.16 13.18
N GLU A 105 13.67 -12.71 13.51
CA GLU A 105 13.02 -13.72 12.69
C GLU A 105 12.29 -13.06 11.52
N PRO A 106 12.59 -13.42 10.25
CA PRO A 106 11.85 -12.92 9.10
C PRO A 106 10.36 -13.25 9.22
N PRO A 107 9.45 -12.28 9.08
CA PRO A 107 8.01 -12.58 9.13
C PRO A 107 7.62 -13.48 7.95
N LYS A 108 6.93 -14.58 8.29
CA LYS A 108 6.26 -15.45 7.32
C LYS A 108 5.06 -14.73 6.73
N MET A 109 4.95 -14.71 5.42
CA MET A 109 3.90 -14.05 4.66
C MET A 109 3.38 -14.97 3.56
N ARG A 110 2.20 -14.67 3.05
CA ARG A 110 1.68 -15.19 1.78
C ARG A 110 1.98 -14.19 0.68
N LEU A 111 2.67 -14.64 -0.37
CA LEU A 111 2.78 -13.92 -1.63
C LEU A 111 1.57 -14.27 -2.49
N ILE A 112 0.83 -13.27 -2.94
CA ILE A 112 -0.27 -13.43 -3.90
C ILE A 112 0.07 -12.59 -5.13
N ALA A 113 0.29 -13.26 -6.26
CA ALA A 113 0.56 -12.60 -7.53
C ALA A 113 -0.59 -12.86 -8.52
N LEU A 114 -1.32 -11.80 -8.86
CA LEU A 114 -2.35 -11.82 -9.89
C LEU A 114 -1.73 -11.43 -11.23
N ARG A 115 -1.81 -12.31 -12.21
CA ARG A 115 -1.41 -12.04 -13.60
C ARG A 115 -2.38 -11.02 -14.21
N LYS A 116 -1.83 -10.00 -14.86
CA LYS A 116 -2.61 -9.04 -15.62
C LYS A 116 -2.93 -9.60 -17.00
N SER A 117 -3.99 -9.07 -17.62
CA SER A 117 -4.25 -9.30 -19.04
C SER A 117 -3.05 -8.85 -19.90
N GLU A 118 -2.94 -9.42 -21.09
CA GLU A 118 -1.85 -9.07 -22.02
C GLU A 118 -1.88 -7.56 -22.34
N ALA A 119 -3.07 -7.00 -22.60
CA ALA A 119 -3.25 -5.58 -22.85
C ALA A 119 -2.74 -4.71 -21.68
N ALA A 120 -3.14 -5.02 -20.44
CA ALA A 120 -2.71 -4.28 -19.25
C ALA A 120 -1.21 -4.45 -18.97
N THR A 121 -0.65 -5.63 -19.29
CA THR A 121 0.78 -5.89 -19.19
C THR A 121 1.57 -5.04 -20.17
N GLN A 122 1.14 -4.98 -21.44
CA GLN A 122 1.79 -4.16 -22.46
C GLN A 122 1.72 -2.67 -22.13
N GLU A 123 0.58 -2.19 -21.65
CA GLU A 123 0.44 -0.80 -21.20
C GLU A 123 1.38 -0.50 -20.02
N ALA A 124 1.47 -1.39 -19.03
CA ALA A 124 2.38 -1.23 -17.90
C ALA A 124 3.85 -1.18 -18.35
N ARG A 125 4.27 -2.06 -19.26
CA ARG A 125 5.62 -2.06 -19.85
C ARG A 125 5.91 -0.76 -20.61
N ARG A 126 4.95 -0.26 -21.40
CA ARG A 126 5.06 1.02 -22.12
C ARG A 126 5.28 2.18 -21.16
N LYS A 127 4.49 2.28 -20.07
CA LYS A 127 4.64 3.33 -19.05
C LYS A 127 6.01 3.27 -18.38
N ILE A 128 6.46 2.09 -17.97
CA ILE A 128 7.78 1.89 -17.34
C ILE A 128 8.91 2.33 -18.27
N ASN A 129 8.88 1.93 -19.54
CA ASN A 129 9.90 2.31 -20.52
C ASN A 129 9.88 3.82 -20.81
N LYS A 130 8.70 4.44 -20.89
CA LYS A 130 8.55 5.89 -21.07
C LYS A 130 9.17 6.67 -19.90
N GLU A 131 8.87 6.26 -18.67
CA GLU A 131 9.44 6.89 -17.46
C GLU A 131 10.96 6.70 -17.36
N ALA A 132 11.45 5.50 -17.71
CA ALA A 132 12.88 5.21 -17.68
C ALA A 132 13.64 6.05 -18.73
N LYS A 133 13.10 6.17 -19.94
CA LYS A 133 13.64 7.04 -21.00
C LYS A 133 13.67 8.51 -20.56
N ALA A 134 12.58 9.00 -19.97
CA ALA A 134 12.52 10.38 -19.45
C ALA A 134 13.56 10.65 -18.35
N LYS A 135 13.97 9.61 -17.61
CA LYS A 135 15.00 9.68 -16.56
C LYS A 135 16.39 9.26 -17.02
N GLY A 136 16.59 8.99 -18.32
CA GLY A 136 17.87 8.53 -18.87
C GLY A 136 18.34 7.17 -18.34
N LYS A 137 17.42 6.30 -17.89
CA LYS A 137 17.72 4.99 -17.29
C LYS A 137 17.28 3.85 -18.19
N GLN A 138 18.03 2.74 -18.13
CA GLN A 138 17.64 1.48 -18.76
C GLN A 138 16.79 0.64 -17.79
N VAL A 139 15.74 -0.01 -18.31
CA VAL A 139 14.85 -0.88 -17.53
C VAL A 139 15.43 -2.28 -17.45
N GLN A 140 15.47 -2.85 -16.25
CA GLN A 140 15.87 -4.25 -16.04
C GLN A 140 14.79 -5.21 -16.58
N PRO A 141 15.15 -6.30 -17.28
CA PRO A 141 14.19 -7.28 -17.78
C PRO A 141 13.21 -7.79 -16.71
N GLU A 142 13.70 -8.03 -15.50
CA GLU A 142 12.95 -8.45 -14.31
C GLU A 142 11.81 -7.49 -13.98
N THR A 143 12.04 -6.19 -14.18
CA THR A 143 11.01 -5.16 -13.94
C THR A 143 9.89 -5.26 -14.97
N LEU A 144 10.18 -5.62 -16.22
CA LEU A 144 9.18 -5.83 -17.27
C LEU A 144 8.39 -7.14 -17.08
N ILE A 145 9.00 -8.14 -16.46
CA ILE A 145 8.32 -9.38 -16.05
C ILE A 145 7.37 -9.09 -14.89
N ALA A 146 7.87 -8.47 -13.81
CA ALA A 146 7.05 -8.08 -12.66
C ALA A 146 5.92 -7.11 -13.03
N ALA A 147 6.07 -6.30 -14.09
CA ALA A 147 5.04 -5.40 -14.59
C ALA A 147 3.75 -6.13 -15.03
N GLY A 148 3.87 -7.40 -15.44
CA GLY A 148 2.76 -8.27 -15.82
C GLY A 148 1.95 -8.80 -14.64
N PHE A 149 2.32 -8.46 -13.40
CA PHE A 149 1.64 -8.94 -12.20
C PHE A 149 1.23 -7.79 -11.28
N VAL A 150 0.18 -8.02 -10.51
CA VAL A 150 -0.08 -7.33 -9.24
C VAL A 150 0.40 -8.26 -8.14
N ILE A 151 1.48 -7.87 -7.45
CA ILE A 151 2.09 -8.68 -6.40
C ILE A 151 1.68 -8.08 -5.06
N LEU A 152 1.06 -8.88 -4.21
CA LEU A 152 0.69 -8.56 -2.84
C LEU A 152 1.43 -9.49 -1.89
N VAL A 153 1.73 -8.99 -0.70
CA VAL A 153 2.11 -9.81 0.44
C VAL A 153 1.10 -9.60 1.56
N THR A 154 0.74 -10.67 2.24
CA THR A 154 -0.24 -10.62 3.33
C THR A 154 0.15 -11.54 4.48
N SER A 155 -0.18 -11.14 5.71
CA SER A 155 -0.08 -11.99 6.91
C SER A 155 -1.38 -12.77 7.17
N LEU A 156 -2.48 -12.37 6.54
CA LEU A 156 -3.81 -12.96 6.72
C LEU A 156 -3.80 -14.48 6.48
N ASP A 157 -4.58 -15.20 7.26
CA ASP A 157 -4.74 -16.64 7.11
C ASP A 157 -5.35 -17.04 5.75
N GLN A 158 -4.96 -18.20 5.22
CA GLN A 158 -5.40 -18.67 3.92
C GLN A 158 -6.85 -19.17 3.90
N GLU A 159 -7.29 -19.83 4.97
CA GLU A 159 -8.63 -20.40 5.08
C GLU A 159 -9.66 -19.27 5.29
N GLU A 160 -9.34 -18.31 6.16
CA GLU A 160 -10.21 -17.17 6.43
C GLU A 160 -10.20 -16.13 5.28
N PHE A 161 -9.02 -15.86 4.71
CA PHE A 161 -8.85 -14.91 3.61
C PHE A 161 -8.22 -15.58 2.39
N PRO A 162 -9.02 -16.26 1.54
CA PRO A 162 -8.56 -16.77 0.25
C PRO A 162 -7.98 -15.66 -0.63
N SER A 163 -7.07 -16.00 -1.55
CA SER A 163 -6.39 -15.01 -2.39
C SER A 163 -7.33 -14.10 -3.17
N GLY A 164 -8.48 -14.60 -3.64
CA GLY A 164 -9.52 -13.80 -4.28
C GLY A 164 -10.10 -12.71 -3.36
N THR A 165 -10.28 -13.01 -2.07
CA THR A 165 -10.74 -12.05 -1.05
C THR A 165 -9.67 -11.00 -0.78
N VAL A 166 -8.42 -11.41 -0.61
CA VAL A 166 -7.28 -10.47 -0.40
C VAL A 166 -7.13 -9.51 -1.60
N LEU A 167 -7.29 -10.02 -2.83
CA LEU A 167 -7.26 -9.20 -4.03
C LEU A 167 -8.42 -8.19 -4.08
N LYS A 168 -9.63 -8.58 -3.67
CA LYS A 168 -10.79 -7.67 -3.56
C LYS A 168 -10.56 -6.62 -2.47
N LEU A 169 -10.03 -7.03 -1.32
CA LEU A 169 -9.70 -6.14 -0.21
C LEU A 169 -8.68 -5.09 -0.64
N TYR A 170 -7.58 -5.50 -1.27
CA TYR A 170 -6.57 -4.57 -1.78
C TYR A 170 -7.13 -3.62 -2.86
N ARG A 171 -8.10 -4.05 -3.68
CA ARG A 171 -8.75 -3.14 -4.63
C ARG A 171 -9.37 -1.94 -3.89
N MET A 172 -10.00 -2.14 -2.73
CA MET A 172 -10.65 -1.06 -1.97
C MET A 172 -9.71 0.06 -1.51
N ARG A 173 -8.39 -0.13 -1.60
CA ARG A 173 -7.40 0.94 -1.41
C ARG A 173 -7.70 2.19 -2.26
N TRP A 174 -8.35 2.09 -3.42
CA TRP A 174 -8.75 3.27 -4.20
C TRP A 174 -9.63 4.27 -3.41
N ARG A 175 -10.32 3.83 -2.35
CA ARG A 175 -11.14 4.68 -1.46
C ARG A 175 -10.32 5.79 -0.81
N ILE A 176 -9.08 5.53 -0.38
CA ILE A 176 -8.23 6.57 0.21
C ILE A 176 -7.83 7.64 -0.83
N GLU A 177 -7.64 7.24 -2.09
CA GLU A 177 -7.37 8.19 -3.17
C GLU A 177 -8.59 9.09 -3.42
N LEU A 178 -9.79 8.51 -3.37
CA LEU A 178 -11.03 9.28 -3.46
C LEU A 178 -11.19 10.23 -2.27
N ALA A 179 -10.90 9.78 -1.05
CA ALA A 179 -10.92 10.62 0.15
C ALA A 179 -9.97 11.83 0.00
N PHE A 180 -8.74 11.60 -0.46
CA PHE A 180 -7.81 12.70 -0.78
C PHE A 180 -8.28 13.58 -1.94
N LYS A 181 -8.97 13.04 -2.95
CA LYS A 181 -9.57 13.84 -4.03
C LYS A 181 -10.66 14.75 -3.47
N ARG A 182 -11.55 14.24 -2.61
CA ARG A 182 -12.59 15.02 -1.93
C ARG A 182 -11.98 16.11 -1.05
N LEU A 183 -10.96 15.78 -0.26
CA LEU A 183 -10.25 16.72 0.60
C LEU A 183 -9.64 17.89 -0.19
N LYS A 184 -9.08 17.63 -1.37
CA LYS A 184 -8.51 18.67 -2.24
C LYS A 184 -9.57 19.47 -2.99
N SER A 185 -10.57 18.80 -3.55
CA SER A 185 -11.53 19.42 -4.48
C SER A 185 -12.76 20.02 -3.81
N LEU A 186 -13.33 19.34 -2.80
CA LEU A 186 -14.54 19.78 -2.10
C LEU A 186 -14.21 20.63 -0.87
N ILE A 187 -13.28 20.14 -0.05
CA ILE A 187 -12.92 20.79 1.21
C ILE A 187 -11.89 21.91 0.99
N GLY A 188 -11.13 21.85 -0.11
CA GLY A 188 -10.21 22.92 -0.51
C GLY A 188 -8.81 22.82 0.11
N LEU A 189 -8.39 21.64 0.59
CA LEU A 189 -7.02 21.41 1.07
C LEU A 189 -6.00 21.49 -0.09
N ARG A 190 -5.63 22.71 -0.45
CA ARG A 190 -4.52 23.11 -1.32
C ARG A 190 -3.23 23.34 -0.51
N ALA A 191 -2.36 24.23 -0.99
CA ALA A 191 -1.18 24.65 -0.25
C ALA A 191 -1.57 25.61 0.89
N PRO A 192 -0.95 25.49 2.08
CA PRO A 192 -1.15 26.45 3.16
C PRO A 192 -0.67 27.85 2.72
N PRO A 193 -1.22 28.92 3.32
CA PRO A 193 -0.92 30.30 2.93
C PRO A 193 0.54 30.70 3.20
N ALA A 194 1.24 29.97 4.07
CA ALA A 194 2.66 30.14 4.32
C ALA A 194 3.31 28.79 4.69
N LYS A 195 4.64 28.72 4.55
CA LYS A 195 5.45 27.56 4.97
C LYS A 195 5.73 27.51 6.48
N ASP A 196 5.49 28.61 7.21
CA ASP A 196 5.68 28.65 8.66
C ASP A 196 4.78 27.57 9.31
N PRO A 197 5.33 26.60 10.05
CA PRO A 197 4.55 25.55 10.68
C PRO A 197 3.43 26.06 11.59
N ARG A 198 3.59 27.24 12.20
CA ARG A 198 2.57 27.89 13.04
C ARG A 198 1.35 28.35 12.26
N ILE A 199 1.49 28.51 10.95
CA ILE A 199 0.42 28.88 10.02
C ILE A 199 -0.06 27.64 9.27
N ALA A 200 0.87 26.83 8.75
CA ALA A 200 0.55 25.66 7.95
C ALA A 200 -0.19 24.57 8.74
N LYS A 201 0.23 24.28 9.97
CA LYS A 201 -0.40 23.21 10.78
C LYS A 201 -1.86 23.54 11.11
N PRO A 202 -2.21 24.70 11.71
CA PRO A 202 -3.61 25.02 11.97
C PRO A 202 -4.46 25.07 10.70
N TRP A 203 -3.88 25.55 9.58
CA TRP A 203 -4.59 25.59 8.31
C TRP A 203 -4.94 24.18 7.80
N ILE A 204 -3.99 23.24 7.83
CA ILE A 204 -4.25 21.83 7.46
C ILE A 204 -5.29 21.21 8.41
N LEU A 205 -5.12 21.40 9.73
CA LEU A 205 -6.03 20.87 10.74
C LEU A 205 -7.47 21.39 10.56
N ALA A 206 -7.63 22.68 10.23
CA ALA A 206 -8.95 23.26 9.98
C ALA A 206 -9.66 22.58 8.80
N HIS A 207 -8.94 22.25 7.73
CA HIS A 207 -9.52 21.53 6.60
C HIS A 207 -9.87 20.09 6.95
N PHE A 208 -9.04 19.40 7.74
CA PHE A 208 -9.39 18.07 8.25
C PHE A 208 -10.59 18.12 9.18
N LEU A 209 -10.72 19.14 10.03
CA LEU A 209 -11.90 19.32 10.87
C LEU A 209 -13.17 19.48 10.02
N ILE A 210 -13.11 20.28 8.95
CA ILE A 210 -14.23 20.41 8.00
C ILE A 210 -14.53 19.06 7.35
N ALA A 211 -13.52 18.30 6.92
CA ALA A 211 -13.71 16.96 6.35
C ALA A 211 -14.42 16.02 7.34
N LEU A 212 -13.92 15.91 8.57
CA LEU A 212 -14.50 15.02 9.60
C LEU A 212 -15.94 15.39 9.96
N VAL A 213 -16.29 16.68 10.00
CA VAL A 213 -17.67 17.12 10.29
C VAL A 213 -18.62 16.89 9.10
N THR A 214 -18.09 16.89 7.87
CA THR A 214 -18.89 16.73 6.64
C THR A 214 -18.95 15.29 6.11
N GLU A 215 -18.05 14.41 6.58
CA GLU A 215 -17.99 12.99 6.22
C GLU A 215 -19.28 12.22 6.58
N PRO A 216 -19.84 12.32 7.81
CA PRO A 216 -21.12 11.67 8.15
C PRO A 216 -22.27 12.14 7.26
N LEU A 217 -22.33 13.45 6.96
CA LEU A 217 -23.37 14.05 6.11
C LEU A 217 -23.28 13.54 4.66
N SER A 218 -22.08 13.21 4.19
CA SER A 218 -21.86 12.68 2.84
C SER A 218 -22.31 11.22 2.70
N GLN A 219 -22.32 10.45 3.79
CA GLN A 219 -22.80 9.06 3.81
C GLN A 219 -24.33 8.97 3.80
N GLU A 220 -25.01 9.88 4.51
CA GLU A 220 -26.47 9.97 4.51
C GLU A 220 -27.03 10.36 3.13
N LEU A 221 -26.28 11.13 2.35
CA LEU A 221 -26.75 11.63 1.05
C LEU A 221 -26.55 10.64 -0.12
N GLY A 222 -25.88 9.51 0.08
CA GLY A 222 -25.75 8.44 -0.93
C GLY A 222 -25.14 8.86 -2.28
N VAL A 223 -24.57 10.06 -2.38
CA VAL A 223 -24.04 10.60 -3.63
C VAL A 223 -22.59 10.18 -3.80
N SER A 224 -22.37 9.16 -4.64
CA SER A 224 -21.12 9.05 -5.39
C SER A 224 -20.96 10.33 -6.22
N PRO A 225 -19.86 11.09 -6.08
CA PRO A 225 -19.59 12.17 -7.03
C PRO A 225 -19.32 11.58 -8.42
N PRO A 226 -19.70 12.29 -9.50
CA PRO A 226 -19.54 11.86 -10.88
C PRO A 226 -18.06 11.68 -11.31
#